data_AF-A0A6I3E808-F1
#
_entry.id   AF-A0A6I3E808-F1
#
_cell.length_a   1.000
_cell.length_b   1.000
_cell.length_c   1.000
_cell.angle_alpha   90.00
_cell.angle_beta   90.00
_cell.angle_gamma   90.00
#
_symmetry.space_group_name_H-M   'P 1'
#
loop_
_entity.id
_entity.type
_entity.pdbx_description
1 polymer ?
#
loop_
_entity_poly.entity_id
_entity_poly.type
_entity_poly.pdbx_seq_one_letter_code
_entity_poly.pdbx_strand_id
1 'polypeptide(L)'
;MSEYIYPKATVQHRLGGKAVDLAMYTVTFGIGWLIWSLIVWGQGQTPGKQILKLRVYDKTTGKPIKWGHMAIREFLLPLAIGLVSLPLVVVFTLIPVEEVRIGAIGFLYLAG
;
A
#
# COMPACT_ATOMS: atom_id res chain seq x y z
N MET A 1 -21.97 10.00 -18.01
CA MET A 1 -20.55 9.60 -17.92
C MET A 1 -19.73 10.87 -18.05
N SER A 2 -19.24 11.44 -16.94
CA SER A 2 -18.50 12.73 -16.99
C SER A 2 -17.25 12.57 -17.86
N GLU A 3 -17.13 13.37 -18.90
CA GLU A 3 -16.00 13.40 -19.81
C GLU A 3 -14.72 13.75 -19.03
N TYR A 4 -13.78 12.82 -18.97
CA TYR A 4 -12.52 13.02 -18.25
C TYR A 4 -11.58 13.85 -19.15
N ILE A 5 -11.15 15.03 -18.69
CA ILE A 5 -10.20 15.90 -19.41
C ILE A 5 -8.88 15.19 -19.75
N TYR A 6 -8.49 14.18 -18.95
CA TYR A 6 -7.29 13.38 -19.17
C TYR A 6 -7.63 11.89 -19.35
N PRO A 7 -7.02 11.20 -20.33
CA PRO A 7 -7.21 9.77 -20.51
C PRO A 7 -6.76 9.01 -19.26
N LYS A 8 -7.61 8.08 -18.79
CA LYS A 8 -7.26 7.23 -17.64
C LYS A 8 -6.13 6.28 -18.04
N ALA A 9 -5.05 6.27 -17.26
CA ALA A 9 -3.96 5.33 -17.47
C ALA A 9 -4.42 3.87 -17.33
N THR A 10 -3.94 3.00 -18.22
CA THR A 10 -4.18 1.55 -18.23
C THR A 10 -3.77 0.91 -16.89
N VAL A 11 -4.47 -0.16 -16.49
CA VAL A 11 -4.23 -0.86 -15.21
C VAL A 11 -2.76 -1.27 -15.05
N GLN A 12 -2.11 -1.72 -16.13
CA GLN A 12 -0.69 -2.08 -16.15
C GLN A 12 0.23 -0.90 -15.82
N HIS A 13 -0.02 0.29 -16.37
CA HIS A 13 0.76 1.49 -16.05
C HIS A 13 0.58 1.91 -14.58
N ARG A 14 -0.63 1.73 -14.05
CA ARG A 14 -0.93 1.99 -12.63
C ARG A 14 -0.24 0.96 -11.70
N LEU A 15 -0.11 -0.28 -12.15
CA LEU A 15 0.62 -1.33 -11.45
C LEU A 15 2.14 -1.08 -11.47
N GLY A 16 2.66 -0.67 -12.63
CA GLY A 16 4.06 -0.27 -12.77
C GLY A 16 4.45 0.83 -11.80
N GLY A 17 3.57 1.83 -11.59
CA GLY A 17 3.84 2.91 -10.62
C GLY A 17 4.01 2.40 -9.21
N LYS A 18 3.15 1.45 -8.80
CA LYS A 18 3.26 0.79 -7.50
C LYS A 18 4.50 -0.09 -7.37
N ALA A 19 4.88 -0.80 -8.43
CA ALA A 19 6.07 -1.64 -8.43
C ALA A 19 7.34 -0.80 -8.28
N VAL A 20 7.41 0.35 -8.95
CA VAL A 20 8.53 1.29 -8.81
C VAL A 20 8.57 1.92 -7.41
N ASP A 21 7.40 2.32 -6.87
CA ASP A 21 7.32 2.81 -5.49
C ASP A 21 7.81 1.76 -4.48
N LEU A 22 7.40 0.49 -4.65
CA LEU A 22 7.85 -0.62 -3.81
C LEU A 22 9.35 -0.88 -3.94
N ALA A 23 9.88 -0.92 -5.15
CA ALA A 23 11.30 -1.12 -5.39
C ALA A 23 12.13 -0.02 -4.72
N MET A 24 11.71 1.24 -4.83
CA MET A 24 12.43 2.36 -4.22
C MET A 24 12.28 2.39 -2.70
N TYR A 25 11.13 1.97 -2.17
CA TYR A 25 10.96 1.74 -0.74
C TYR A 25 11.93 0.68 -0.23
N THR A 26 12.05 -0.46 -0.90
CA THR A 26 12.98 -1.54 -0.51
C THR A 26 14.45 -1.11 -0.61
N VAL A 27 14.84 -0.43 -1.70
CA VAL A 27 16.24 -0.02 -1.93
C VAL A 27 16.70 1.06 -0.94
N THR A 28 15.80 1.95 -0.51
CA THR A 28 16.16 3.08 0.36
C THR A 28 15.88 2.84 1.85
N PHE A 29 15.59 1.59 2.25
CA PHE A 29 15.04 1.26 3.58
C PHE A 29 13.82 2.13 3.95
N GLY A 30 13.06 2.55 2.94
CA GLY A 30 11.88 3.41 3.05
C GLY A 30 12.17 4.90 3.25
N ILE A 31 13.36 5.30 3.72
CA ILE A 31 13.64 6.70 4.09
C ILE A 31 13.69 7.62 2.86
N GLY A 32 14.42 7.22 1.83
CA GLY A 32 14.55 8.00 0.60
C GLY A 32 13.21 8.12 -0.13
N TRP A 33 12.42 7.04 -0.14
CA TRP A 33 11.06 7.06 -0.66
C TRP A 33 10.15 8.01 0.14
N LEU A 34 10.28 8.04 1.47
CA LEU A 34 9.41 8.83 2.35
C LEU A 34 9.66 10.33 2.17
N ILE A 35 10.92 10.78 2.14
CA ILE A 35 11.27 12.20 1.93
C ILE A 35 10.77 12.67 0.56
N TRP A 36 11.02 11.90 -0.50
CA TRP A 36 10.56 12.25 -1.84
C TRP A 36 9.02 12.25 -1.90
N SER A 37 8.38 11.24 -1.33
CA SER A 37 6.91 11.17 -1.27
C SER A 37 6.29 12.37 -0.58
N LEU A 38 6.85 12.84 0.54
CA LEU A 38 6.39 14.04 1.25
C LEU A 38 6.42 15.29 0.36
N ILE A 39 7.44 15.44 -0.49
CA ILE A 39 7.55 16.59 -1.41
C ILE A 39 6.48 16.49 -2.51
N VAL A 40 6.25 15.29 -3.03
CA VAL A 40 5.51 15.07 -4.29
C VAL A 40 4.02 14.78 -4.05
N TRP A 41 3.60 14.46 -2.83
CA TRP A 41 2.19 14.35 -2.46
C TRP A 41 1.39 15.63 -2.71
N GLY A 42 2.04 16.81 -2.64
CA GLY A 42 1.40 18.10 -2.94
C GLY A 42 0.95 18.23 -4.40
N GLN A 43 1.55 17.43 -5.28
CA GLN A 43 1.25 17.38 -6.72
C GLN A 43 0.35 16.18 -7.07
N GLY A 44 -0.20 15.47 -6.08
CA GLY A 44 -1.04 14.29 -6.31
C GLY A 44 -0.26 13.08 -6.85
N GLN A 45 1.03 12.97 -6.52
CA GLN A 45 1.95 11.98 -7.09
C GLN A 45 2.73 11.25 -5.99
N THR A 46 3.26 10.08 -6.33
CA THR A 46 4.29 9.36 -5.58
C THR A 46 5.55 9.31 -6.46
N PRO A 47 6.74 9.08 -5.90
CA PRO A 47 7.98 9.05 -6.68
C PRO A 47 7.92 8.11 -7.89
N GLY A 48 7.37 6.89 -7.73
CA GLY A 48 7.19 5.94 -8.83
C GLY A 48 6.15 6.39 -9.86
N LYS A 49 5.09 7.09 -9.43
CA LYS A 49 4.13 7.71 -10.34
C LYS A 49 4.74 8.90 -11.09
N GLN A 50 5.65 9.65 -10.47
CA GLN A 50 6.34 10.76 -11.11
C GLN A 50 7.26 10.25 -12.23
N ILE A 51 7.98 9.15 -11.99
CA ILE A 51 8.82 8.48 -13.00
C ILE A 51 7.98 8.03 -14.20
N LEU A 52 6.78 7.48 -13.95
CA LEU A 52 5.85 7.07 -15.01
C LEU A 52 4.95 8.18 -15.55
N LYS A 53 5.19 9.44 -15.18
CA LYS A 53 4.38 10.62 -15.58
C LYS A 53 2.88 10.46 -15.27
N LEU A 54 2.54 9.73 -14.23
CA LEU A 54 1.17 9.54 -13.74
C LEU A 54 0.85 10.60 -12.70
N ARG A 55 -0.40 11.09 -12.68
CA ARG A 55 -0.90 12.02 -11.66
C ARG A 55 -2.31 11.65 -11.23
N VAL A 56 -2.59 11.76 -9.93
CA VAL A 56 -3.91 11.48 -9.36
C VAL A 56 -4.71 12.77 -9.28
N TYR A 57 -5.82 12.80 -10.00
CA TYR A 57 -6.79 13.90 -10.00
C TYR A 57 -8.06 13.50 -9.24
N ASP A 58 -8.67 14.49 -8.60
CA ASP A 58 -9.99 14.35 -8.00
C ASP A 58 -11.05 14.20 -9.11
N LYS A 59 -11.96 13.24 -8.94
CA LYS A 59 -13.04 12.96 -9.90
C LYS A 59 -14.11 14.05 -9.94
N THR A 60 -14.24 14.83 -8.86
CA THR A 60 -15.30 15.84 -8.69
C THR A 60 -14.85 17.23 -9.13
N THR A 61 -13.60 17.61 -8.84
CA THR A 61 -13.08 18.96 -9.08
C THR A 61 -12.06 19.02 -10.23
N GLY A 62 -11.58 17.88 -10.75
CA GLY A 62 -10.57 17.85 -11.81
C GLY A 62 -9.20 18.42 -11.42
N LYS A 63 -9.01 18.74 -10.14
CA LYS A 63 -7.77 19.29 -9.58
C LYS A 63 -6.91 18.15 -9.01
N PRO A 64 -5.57 18.32 -8.97
CA PRO A 64 -4.71 17.38 -8.27
C PRO A 64 -5.15 17.24 -6.81
N ILE A 65 -5.13 16.00 -6.31
CA ILE A 65 -5.55 15.70 -4.93
C ILE A 65 -4.64 16.46 -3.95
N LYS A 66 -5.26 17.05 -2.92
CA LYS A 66 -4.54 17.76 -1.85
C LYS A 66 -3.56 16.84 -1.13
N TRP A 67 -2.43 17.40 -0.71
CA TRP A 67 -1.34 16.72 -0.01
C TRP A 67 -1.81 15.71 1.06
N GLY A 68 -2.68 16.13 1.98
CA GLY A 68 -3.15 15.28 3.09
C GLY A 68 -3.97 14.08 2.65
N HIS A 69 -4.79 14.21 1.60
CA HIS A 69 -5.58 13.07 1.09
C HIS A 69 -4.70 12.02 0.42
N MET A 70 -3.60 12.44 -0.22
CA MET A 70 -2.60 11.52 -0.76
C MET A 70 -1.76 10.87 0.34
N ALA A 71 -1.34 11.63 1.36
CA ALA A 71 -0.59 11.11 2.50
C ALA A 71 -1.38 10.01 3.24
N ILE A 72 -2.69 10.23 3.48
CA ILE A 72 -3.54 9.23 4.13
C ILE A 72 -3.57 7.93 3.32
N ARG A 73 -3.73 8.06 2.00
CA ARG A 73 -3.87 6.92 1.09
C ARG A 73 -2.58 6.12 0.91
N GLU A 74 -1.44 6.79 0.75
CA GLU A 74 -0.17 6.16 0.38
C GLU A 74 0.75 5.88 1.57
N PHE A 75 0.49 6.47 2.75
CA PHE A 75 1.34 6.26 3.94
C PHE A 75 0.54 5.69 5.12
N LEU A 76 -0.57 6.31 5.49
CA LEU A 76 -1.34 5.88 6.67
C LEU A 76 -2.01 4.52 6.47
N LEU A 77 -2.55 4.27 5.27
CA LEU A 77 -3.21 3.01 4.92
C LEU A 77 -2.23 1.81 4.95
N PRO A 78 -1.07 1.87 4.26
CA PRO A 78 -0.08 0.79 4.37
C PRO A 78 0.51 0.64 5.78
N LEU A 79 0.71 1.74 6.51
CA LEU A 79 1.22 1.71 7.88
C LEU A 79 0.24 1.01 8.83
N ALA A 80 -1.05 1.33 8.74
CA ALA A 80 -2.09 0.69 9.54
C ALA A 80 -2.19 -0.81 9.23
N ILE A 81 -2.16 -1.19 7.96
CA ILE A 81 -2.14 -2.60 7.55
C ILE A 81 -0.87 -3.30 8.04
N GLY A 82 0.30 -2.64 7.95
CA GLY A 82 1.56 -3.14 8.47
C GLY A 82 1.51 -3.38 9.97
N LEU A 83 0.99 -2.43 10.75
CA LEU A 83 0.91 -2.53 12.20
C LEU A 83 -0.02 -3.68 12.66
N VAL A 84 -1.08 -3.97 11.92
CA VAL A 84 -1.99 -5.10 12.20
C VAL A 84 -1.41 -6.43 11.70
N SER A 85 -0.75 -6.44 10.54
CA SER A 85 -0.21 -7.67 9.95
C SER A 85 1.08 -8.15 10.60
N LEU A 86 1.94 -7.25 11.10
CA LEU A 86 3.18 -7.60 11.80
C LEU A 86 2.97 -8.56 12.99
N PRO A 87 2.09 -8.27 13.98
CA PRO A 87 1.87 -9.20 15.09
C PRO A 87 1.26 -10.52 14.62
N LEU A 88 0.38 -10.51 13.60
CA LEU A 88 -0.19 -11.73 13.04
C LEU A 88 0.88 -12.63 12.38
N VAL A 89 1.78 -12.05 11.60
CA VAL A 89 2.88 -12.79 10.98
C VAL A 89 3.84 -13.30 12.04
N VAL A 90 4.20 -12.47 13.02
CA VAL A 90 5.09 -12.88 14.13
C VAL A 90 4.47 -14.05 14.90
N VAL A 91 3.20 -13.95 15.31
CA VAL A 91 2.49 -15.04 15.98
C VAL A 91 2.47 -16.30 15.11
N PHE A 92 2.13 -16.19 13.83
CA PHE A 92 2.11 -17.34 12.92
C PHE A 92 3.50 -17.99 12.76
N THR A 93 4.57 -17.21 12.73
CA THR A 93 5.94 -17.74 12.62
C THR A 93 6.49 -18.32 13.92
N LEU A 94 6.05 -17.81 15.06
CA LEU A 94 6.51 -18.24 16.38
C LEU A 94 5.74 -19.45 16.91
N ILE A 95 4.52 -19.69 16.43
CA ILE A 95 3.77 -20.90 16.76
C ILE A 95 4.28 -22.04 15.87
N PRO A 96 4.96 -23.06 16.42
CA PRO A 96 5.33 -24.23 15.64
C PRO A 96 4.05 -24.92 15.14
N VAL A 97 4.04 -25.32 13.86
CA VAL A 97 2.87 -25.95 13.20
C VAL A 97 2.36 -27.18 13.97
N GLU A 98 3.26 -27.87 14.68
CA GLU A 98 2.94 -28.96 15.61
C GLU A 98 1.94 -28.56 16.71
N GLU A 99 2.08 -27.39 17.34
CA GLU A 99 1.19 -26.94 18.42
C GLU A 99 -0.22 -26.63 17.92
N VAL A 100 -0.35 -26.02 16.73
CA VAL A 100 -1.65 -25.78 16.09
C VAL A 100 -2.34 -27.10 15.76
N ARG A 101 -1.58 -28.09 15.27
CA ARG A 101 -2.09 -29.41 14.92
C ARG A 101 -2.51 -30.21 16.16
N ILE A 102 -1.75 -30.16 17.25
CA ILE A 102 -2.11 -30.80 18.52
C ILE A 102 -3.37 -30.18 19.12
N GLY A 103 -3.48 -28.84 19.12
CA GLY A 103 -4.68 -28.15 19.58
C GLY A 103 -5.94 -28.48 18.77
N ALA A 104 -5.81 -28.57 17.44
CA ALA A 104 -6.91 -28.96 16.55
C ALA A 104 -7.36 -30.42 16.77
N ILE A 105 -6.42 -31.35 16.94
CA ILE A 105 -6.72 -32.75 17.24
C ILE A 105 -7.37 -32.88 18.62
N GLY A 106 -6.82 -32.22 19.65
CA GLY A 106 -7.40 -32.23 21.00
C GLY A 106 -8.83 -31.66 21.05
N PHE A 107 -9.11 -30.60 20.28
CA PHE A 107 -10.46 -30.04 20.17
C PHE A 107 -11.45 -31.03 19.53
N LEU A 108 -11.04 -31.74 18.48
CA LEU A 108 -11.88 -32.77 17.84
C LEU A 108 -12.16 -33.96 18.76
N TYR A 109 -11.20 -34.34 19.60
CA TYR A 109 -11.37 -35.41 20.60
C TYR A 109 -12.25 -35.01 21.79
N LEU A 110 -12.36 -33.71 22.10
CA LEU A 110 -13.21 -33.21 23.20
C LEU A 110 -14.61 -32.81 22.73
N ALA A 111 -14.79 -32.56 21.43
CA ALA A 111 -16.06 -32.13 20.83
C ALA A 111 -16.87 -33.27 20.16
N GLY A 112 -16.30 -34.48 20.05
CA GLY A 112 -16.98 -35.70 19.60
C GLY A 112 -17.27 -36.65 20.75
#